data_AF-A0A8X6QTK8-F1
#
_entry.id   AF-A0A8X6QTK8-F1
#
_cell.length_a   1.000
_cell.length_b   1.000
_cell.length_c   1.000
_cell.angle_alpha   90.00
_cell.angle_beta   90.00
_cell.angle_gamma   90.00
#
_symmetry.space_group_name_H-M   'P 1'
#
loop_
_entity.id
_entity.type
_entity.pdbx_description
1 polymer ?
#
loop_
_entity_poly.entity_id
_entity_poly.type
_entity_poly.pdbx_seq_one_letter_code
_entity_poly.pdbx_strand_id
1 'polypeptide(L)'
;SLVISEDSGTLRGLFVNLVLQSIYCGQAISEMSSDMKNGFDDINIRLVYGMRCIGKGNSAAMTFWAIMNLPPPLAKFERYNDILLRRLKEVSSESIKNAVEDIVKNNKNNRANLEISVASEK
;
A
#
# COMPACT_ATOMS: atom_id res chain seq x y z
N SER A 1 19.99 31.63 -11.28
CA SER A 1 19.52 30.98 -10.05
C SER A 1 18.59 29.85 -10.42
N LEU A 2 18.48 28.83 -9.58
CA LEU A 2 17.42 27.83 -9.65
C LEU A 2 16.44 28.11 -8.51
N VAL A 3 15.15 27.99 -8.79
CA VAL A 3 14.09 28.09 -7.79
C VAL A 3 13.47 26.71 -7.64
N ILE A 4 13.41 26.23 -6.41
CA ILE A 4 12.68 25.01 -6.04
C ILE A 4 11.36 25.46 -5.43
N SER A 5 10.27 24.87 -5.89
CA SER A 5 8.92 25.18 -5.40
C SER A 5 8.05 23.94 -5.39
N GLU A 6 7.00 23.96 -4.60
CA GLU A 6 5.96 22.94 -4.64
C GLU A 6 4.79 23.44 -5.49
N ASP A 7 4.27 22.57 -6.35
CA ASP A 7 3.02 22.86 -7.07
C ASP A 7 1.83 22.66 -6.13
N SER A 8 1.43 23.76 -5.50
CA SER A 8 0.31 23.85 -4.57
C SER A 8 -1.02 23.31 -5.12
N GLY A 9 -1.22 23.30 -6.45
CA GLY A 9 -2.44 22.78 -7.08
C GLY A 9 -2.56 21.26 -7.03
N THR A 10 -1.46 20.56 -6.73
CA THR A 10 -1.40 19.09 -6.75
C THR A 10 -1.30 18.46 -5.36
N LEU A 11 -1.17 19.29 -4.32
CA LEU A 11 -0.96 18.87 -2.94
C LEU A 11 -2.16 18.04 -2.44
N ARG A 12 -1.89 16.78 -2.10
CA ARG A 12 -2.92 15.82 -1.65
C ARG A 12 -2.36 15.03 -0.48
N GLY A 13 -2.54 15.53 0.73
CA GLY A 13 -1.92 14.92 1.91
C GLY A 13 -0.39 15.02 1.84
N LEU A 14 0.31 13.88 1.88
CA LEU A 14 1.78 13.82 1.78
C LEU A 14 2.30 13.83 0.34
N PHE A 15 1.40 13.75 -0.64
CA PHE A 15 1.77 13.81 -2.05
C PHE A 15 2.13 15.25 -2.42
N VAL A 16 3.33 15.43 -3.00
CA VAL A 16 3.87 16.71 -3.44
C VAL A 16 4.40 16.56 -4.86
N ASN A 17 4.18 17.57 -5.70
CA ASN A 17 4.87 17.71 -6.98
C ASN A 17 5.92 18.83 -6.84
N LEU A 18 7.19 18.45 -6.89
CA LEU A 18 8.32 19.37 -6.76
C LEU A 18 8.67 19.92 -8.14
N VAL A 19 8.76 21.25 -8.24
CA VAL A 19 9.10 21.95 -9.48
C VAL A 19 10.43 22.66 -9.30
N LEU A 20 11.39 22.32 -10.14
CA LEU A 20 12.68 23.00 -10.26
C LEU A 20 12.65 23.88 -11.51
N GLN A 21 12.76 25.19 -11.33
CA GLN A 21 12.69 26.16 -12.40
C GLN A 21 13.96 27.01 -12.51
N SER A 22 14.47 27.17 -13.73
CA SER A 22 15.53 28.14 -14.04
C SER A 22 14.96 29.53 -14.27
N ILE A 23 15.43 30.52 -13.50
CA ILE A 23 15.01 31.91 -13.69
C ILE A 23 15.60 32.55 -14.95
N TYR A 24 16.63 31.94 -15.55
CA TYR A 24 17.31 32.52 -16.72
C TYR A 24 16.67 32.10 -18.04
N CYS A 25 16.24 30.85 -18.16
CA CYS A 25 15.66 30.30 -19.39
C CYS A 25 14.19 29.90 -19.25
N GLY A 26 13.59 30.01 -18.05
CA GLY A 26 12.19 29.67 -17.79
C GLY A 26 11.87 28.18 -17.80
N GLN A 27 12.82 27.32 -18.18
CA GLN A 27 12.63 25.87 -18.19
C GLN A 27 12.36 25.36 -16.78
N ALA A 28 11.38 24.48 -16.68
CA ALA A 28 11.01 23.81 -15.44
C ALA A 28 10.98 22.30 -15.66
N ILE A 29 11.47 21.57 -14.67
CA ILE A 29 11.24 20.13 -14.54
C ILE A 29 10.42 19.90 -13.28
N SER A 30 9.56 18.88 -13.31
CA SER A 30 8.73 18.52 -12.18
C SER A 30 8.81 17.03 -11.87
N GLU A 31 8.85 16.69 -10.58
CA GLU A 31 8.90 15.32 -10.11
C GLU A 31 7.93 15.11 -8.94
N MET A 32 7.18 14.02 -9.00
CA MET A 32 6.18 13.68 -7.97
C MET A 32 6.82 12.87 -6.85
N SER A 33 6.47 13.16 -5.60
CA SER A 33 7.01 12.46 -4.42
C SER A 33 6.55 11.01 -4.29
N SER A 34 5.50 10.62 -5.01
CA SER A 34 5.03 9.23 -5.05
C SER A 34 4.19 8.93 -6.29
N ASP A 35 4.13 7.65 -6.66
CA ASP A 35 3.20 7.17 -7.67
C ASP A 35 1.74 7.24 -7.22
N MET A 36 0.85 7.38 -8.20
CA MET A 36 -0.58 7.15 -8.03
C MET A 36 -0.94 5.73 -8.51
N LYS A 37 -1.52 4.91 -7.64
CA LYS A 37 -2.01 3.57 -7.97
C LYS A 37 -3.53 3.54 -7.83
N ASN A 38 -4.24 3.24 -8.91
CA ASN A 38 -5.71 3.13 -8.94
C ASN A 38 -6.44 4.38 -8.37
N GLY A 39 -5.91 5.58 -8.62
CA GLY A 39 -6.49 6.83 -8.12
C GLY A 39 -6.17 7.17 -6.66
N PHE A 40 -5.17 6.50 -6.08
CA PHE A 40 -4.67 6.73 -4.72
C PHE A 40 -3.17 6.97 -4.71
N ASP A 41 -2.73 8.01 -4.00
CA ASP A 41 -1.30 8.27 -3.82
C ASP A 41 -0.69 7.22 -2.89
N ASP A 42 0.36 6.56 -3.38
CA ASP A 42 1.02 5.46 -2.68
C ASP A 42 1.56 5.89 -1.30
N ILE A 43 2.08 7.11 -1.19
CA ILE A 43 2.59 7.67 0.08
C ILE A 43 1.49 7.77 1.15
N ASN A 44 0.26 8.11 0.74
CA ASN A 44 -0.86 8.22 1.65
C ASN A 44 -1.37 6.83 2.08
N ILE A 45 -1.35 5.84 1.18
CA ILE A 45 -1.61 4.43 1.53
C ILE A 45 -0.60 3.96 2.57
N ARG A 46 0.69 4.21 2.34
CA ARG A 46 1.77 3.81 3.24
C ARG A 46 1.65 4.45 4.62
N LEU A 47 1.22 5.71 4.72
CA LEU A 47 0.97 6.33 6.01
C LEU A 47 -0.14 5.60 6.79
N VAL A 48 -1.30 5.37 6.16
CA VAL A 48 -2.43 4.72 6.82
C VAL A 48 -2.10 3.27 7.20
N TYR A 49 -1.40 2.56 6.32
CA TYR A 49 -0.89 1.22 6.61
C TYR A 49 0.11 1.22 7.77
N GLY A 50 1.07 2.15 7.77
CA GLY A 50 2.04 2.31 8.85
C GLY A 50 1.39 2.58 10.19
N MET A 51 0.40 3.48 10.24
CA MET A 51 -0.40 3.75 11.43
C MET A 51 -1.11 2.49 11.94
N ARG A 52 -1.70 1.70 11.03
CA ARG A 52 -2.33 0.42 11.38
C ARG A 52 -1.34 -0.60 11.96
N CYS A 53 -0.14 -0.71 11.38
CA CYS A 53 0.91 -1.63 11.86
C CYS A 53 1.36 -1.32 13.30
N ILE A 54 1.36 -0.05 13.70
CA ILE A 54 1.69 0.37 15.08
C ILE A 54 0.46 0.45 16.00
N GLY A 55 -0.70 -0.04 15.56
CA GLY A 55 -1.93 -0.02 16.34
C GLY A 55 -2.52 1.38 16.56
N LYS A 56 -2.24 2.32 15.65
CA LYS A 56 -2.70 3.71 15.72
C LYS A 56 -3.71 4.00 14.61
N GLY A 57 -4.76 4.75 14.96
CA GLY A 57 -5.84 5.13 14.06
C GLY A 57 -5.72 6.58 13.56
N ASN A 58 -6.82 7.06 12.98
CA ASN A 58 -6.92 8.40 12.40
C ASN A 58 -6.47 9.51 13.37
N SER A 59 -6.90 9.45 14.65
CA SER A 59 -6.53 10.47 15.65
C SER A 59 -5.01 10.63 15.80
N ALA A 60 -4.26 9.54 15.86
CA ALA A 60 -2.81 9.59 15.97
C ALA A 60 -2.16 10.07 14.66
N ALA A 61 -2.73 9.72 13.51
CA ALA A 61 -2.29 10.24 12.22
C ALA A 61 -2.48 11.77 12.13
N MET A 62 -3.60 12.29 12.65
CA MET A 62 -3.86 13.73 12.75
C MET A 62 -2.90 14.42 13.72
N THR A 63 -2.58 13.79 14.86
CA THR A 63 -1.56 14.30 15.79
C THR A 63 -0.19 14.36 15.12
N PHE A 64 0.23 13.29 14.45
CA PHE A 64 1.47 13.28 13.66
C PHE A 64 1.48 14.42 12.63
N TRP A 65 0.36 14.63 11.94
CA TRP A 65 0.18 15.69 10.97
C TRP A 65 0.43 17.09 11.56
N ALA A 66 -0.18 17.35 12.72
CA ALA A 66 -0.03 18.60 13.45
C ALA A 66 1.41 18.81 13.94
N ILE A 67 2.05 17.76 14.47
CA ILE A 67 3.44 17.81 14.95
C ILE A 67 4.40 18.16 13.81
N MET A 68 4.17 17.59 12.63
CA MET A 68 5.02 17.80 11.46
C MET A 68 4.71 19.11 10.71
N ASN A 69 3.77 19.93 11.22
CA ASN A 69 3.31 21.17 10.57
C ASN A 69 2.92 20.96 9.10
N LEU A 70 2.26 19.84 8.81
CA LEU A 70 1.89 19.48 7.45
C LEU A 70 0.61 20.22 7.01
N PRO A 71 0.49 20.57 5.71
CA PRO A 71 -0.69 21.24 5.13
C PRO A 71 -1.95 20.37 5.30
N PRO A 72 -3.18 20.91 5.31
CA PRO A 72 -4.39 20.29 5.86
C PRO A 72 -4.48 18.75 5.72
N PRO A 73 -4.81 18.05 6.81
CA PRO A 73 -4.64 16.61 6.90
C PRO A 73 -5.46 15.82 5.88
N LEU A 74 -5.03 14.58 5.66
CA LEU A 74 -5.70 13.59 4.82
C LEU A 74 -7.20 13.52 5.09
N ALA A 75 -7.98 14.31 4.35
CA ALA A 75 -9.45 14.34 4.40
C ALA A 75 -10.11 13.00 4.07
N LYS A 76 -9.33 11.97 3.73
CA LYS A 76 -9.78 10.68 3.19
C LYS A 76 -9.16 9.48 3.93
N PHE A 77 -8.72 9.63 5.19
CA PHE A 77 -8.13 8.52 5.96
C PHE A 77 -8.99 7.23 5.90
N GLU A 78 -10.30 7.37 6.09
CA GLU A 78 -11.26 6.26 6.00
C GLU A 78 -11.22 5.58 4.63
N ARG A 79 -11.20 6.36 3.54
CA ARG A 79 -11.11 5.84 2.17
C ARG A 79 -9.85 5.01 1.96
N TYR A 80 -8.70 5.44 2.49
CA TYR A 80 -7.45 4.67 2.43
C TYR A 80 -7.55 3.39 3.28
N ASN A 81 -8.17 3.47 4.45
CA ASN A 81 -8.41 2.31 5.30
C ASN A 81 -9.34 1.27 4.64
N ASP A 82 -10.38 1.70 3.91
CA ASP A 82 -11.29 0.82 3.19
C ASP A 82 -10.58 0.02 2.09
N ILE A 83 -9.66 0.65 1.37
CA ILE A 83 -8.88 -0.01 0.31
C ILE A 83 -7.93 -1.02 0.92
N LEU A 84 -7.25 -0.65 2.01
CA LEU A 84 -6.40 -1.57 2.75
C LEU A 84 -7.21 -2.76 3.25
N LEU A 85 -8.41 -2.54 3.79
CA LEU A 85 -9.30 -3.60 4.22
C LEU A 85 -9.73 -4.51 3.06
N ARG A 86 -10.10 -3.93 1.91
CA ARG A 86 -10.48 -4.69 0.72
C ARG A 86 -9.33 -5.58 0.24
N ARG A 87 -8.13 -5.01 0.06
CA ARG A 87 -6.95 -5.77 -0.36
C ARG A 87 -6.56 -6.84 0.66
N LEU A 88 -6.65 -6.52 1.95
CA LEU A 88 -6.38 -7.49 3.00
C LEU A 88 -7.36 -8.67 2.95
N LYS A 89 -8.65 -8.41 2.71
CA LYS A 89 -9.66 -9.48 2.54
C LYS A 89 -9.35 -10.36 1.35
N GLU A 90 -9.05 -9.77 0.19
CA GLU A 90 -8.68 -10.49 -1.03
C GLU A 90 -7.48 -11.43 -0.78
N VAL A 91 -6.38 -10.89 -0.25
CA VAL A 91 -5.16 -11.66 0.05
C VAL A 91 -5.42 -12.73 1.10
N SER A 92 -6.22 -12.44 2.13
CA SER A 92 -6.55 -13.42 3.18
C SER A 92 -7.40 -14.56 2.62
N SER A 93 -8.39 -14.27 1.78
CA SER A 93 -9.22 -15.28 1.13
C SER A 93 -8.40 -16.16 0.19
N GLU A 94 -7.51 -15.57 -0.61
CA GLU A 94 -6.60 -16.30 -1.49
C GLU A 94 -5.62 -17.19 -0.71
N SER A 95 -5.04 -16.65 0.37
CA SER A 95 -4.13 -17.40 1.24
C SER A 95 -4.80 -18.64 1.85
N ILE A 96 -6.04 -18.49 2.37
CA ILE A 96 -6.81 -19.61 2.91
C ILE A 96 -7.11 -20.64 1.83
N LYS A 97 -7.52 -20.19 0.63
CA LYS A 97 -7.80 -21.09 -0.50
C LYS A 97 -6.57 -21.90 -0.88
N ASN A 98 -5.42 -21.26 -1.03
CA ASN A 98 -4.17 -21.91 -1.38
C ASN A 98 -3.75 -22.93 -0.30
N ALA A 99 -3.87 -22.56 0.98
CA ALA A 99 -3.58 -23.47 2.09
C ALA A 99 -4.47 -24.73 2.06
N VAL A 100 -5.76 -24.59 1.73
CA VAL A 100 -6.69 -25.73 1.59
C VAL A 100 -6.30 -26.59 0.39
N GLU A 101 -5.98 -25.99 -0.75
CA GLU A 101 -5.55 -26.72 -1.95
C GLU A 101 -4.27 -27.52 -1.70
N ASP A 102 -3.30 -26.93 -0.99
CA ASP A 102 -2.05 -27.59 -0.59
C ASP A 102 -2.32 -28.79 0.32
N ILE A 103 -3.22 -28.67 1.30
CA ILE A 103 -3.62 -29.77 2.19
C ILE A 103 -4.26 -30.90 1.38
N VAL A 104 -5.19 -30.59 0.47
CA VAL A 104 -5.88 -31.61 -0.35
C VAL A 104 -4.88 -32.33 -1.26
N LYS A 105 -3.98 -31.60 -1.90
CA LYS A 105 -2.94 -32.17 -2.78
C LYS A 105 -2.02 -33.10 -1.99
N ASN A 106 -1.58 -32.67 -0.82
CA ASN A 106 -0.71 -33.49 0.04
C ASN A 106 -1.42 -34.78 0.51
N ASN A 107 -2.70 -34.67 0.89
CA ASN A 107 -3.50 -35.84 1.29
C ASN A 107 -3.72 -36.84 0.14
N LYS A 108 -3.96 -36.36 -1.09
CA LYS A 108 -4.08 -37.24 -2.27
C LYS A 108 -2.78 -37.97 -2.57
N ASN A 109 -1.65 -37.27 -2.52
CA ASN A 109 -0.33 -37.87 -2.72
C ASN A 109 -0.04 -38.95 -1.67
N ASN A 110 -0.34 -38.68 -0.40
CA ASN A 110 -0.16 -39.66 0.68
C ASN A 110 -1.02 -40.91 0.48
N ARG A 111 -2.27 -40.76 0.04
CA ARG A 111 -3.15 -41.91 -0.28
C ARG A 111 -2.61 -42.73 -1.45
N ALA A 112 -2.20 -42.07 -2.53
CA ALA A 112 -1.61 -42.75 -3.69
C ALA A 112 -0.33 -43.52 -3.32
N ASN A 113 0.53 -42.95 -2.48
CA ASN A 113 1.74 -43.62 -1.99
C ASN A 113 1.42 -44.86 -1.15
N LEU A 114 0.41 -44.80 -0.27
CA LEU A 114 -0.03 -45.95 0.51
C LEU A 114 -0.59 -47.09 -0.36
N GLU A 115 -1.37 -46.76 -1.39
CA GLU A 115 -1.92 -47.75 -2.33
C GLU A 115 -0.83 -48.47 -3.13
N ILE A 116 0.23 -47.76 -3.53
CA ILE A 116 1.39 -48.35 -4.23
C ILE A 116 2.15 -49.31 -3.30
N SER A 117 2.38 -48.94 -2.04
CA SER A 117 3.09 -49.81 -1.09
C SER A 117 2.35 -51.12 -0.83
N VAL A 118 1.03 -51.07 -0.62
CA VAL A 118 0.21 -52.28 -0.39
C VAL A 118 0.15 -53.20 -1.61
N ALA A 119 0.24 -52.65 -2.83
CA ALA A 119 0.28 -53.45 -4.05
C ALA A 119 1.63 -54.15 -4.28
N SER A 120 2.72 -53.66 -3.68
CA SER A 120 4.07 -54.25 -3.81
C SER A 120 4.36 -55.41 -2.84
N GLU A 121 3.52 -55.60 -1.83
CA GLU A 121 3.63 -56.67 -0.82
C GLU A 121 2.80 -57.92 -1.15
N LYS A 122 2.10 -57.94 -2.29
CA LYS A 122 1.37 -59.12 -2.81
C LYS A 122 2.10 -59.74 -4.01
#